data_AF-A0AAE9WBE3-F1
#
_entry.id   AF-A0AAE9WBE3-F1
#
_cell.length_a   1.000
_cell.length_b   1.000
_cell.length_c   1.000
_cell.angle_alpha   90.00
_cell.angle_beta   90.00
_cell.angle_gamma   90.00
#
_symmetry.space_group_name_H-M   'P 1'
#
loop_
_entity.id
_entity.type
_entity.pdbx_description
1 polymer ?
#
loop_
_entity_poly.entity_id
_entity_poly.type
_entity_poly.pdbx_seq_one_letter_code
_entity_poly.pdbx_strand_id
1 'polypeptide(L)'
;MEKETEIQYTKEENQNDQEIPLSSSQSVKEKTEGDLVIFNNDSTLKKSSTNIRSILSDLISTLEEKINIAKVDAIKESRELRLNELLLSDSSIGDIWLGLSFLLHNIWDSAMALMDSNVLYPKDPSYHLWECTLESGKVVHLNLHIWHCNCPQFIYNAFKNLHTFSQEKYHKKWDRWGGECVSQHPPYCAHLLAASLYATCQGIL
;
A
#
# COMPACT_ATOMS: atom_id res chain seq x y z
N MET A 1 60.83 28.41 -3.55
CA MET A 1 61.61 27.34 -2.89
C MET A 1 60.74 26.10 -2.93
N GLU A 2 60.83 25.42 -4.08
CA GLU A 2 60.15 24.17 -4.38
C GLU A 2 60.85 23.01 -3.67
N LYS A 3 60.09 21.95 -3.35
CA LYS A 3 60.47 20.58 -3.67
C LYS A 3 59.29 19.63 -3.44
N GLU A 4 58.63 19.33 -4.54
CA GLU A 4 58.01 18.03 -4.80
C GLU A 4 59.08 16.94 -4.78
N THR A 5 58.67 15.69 -4.51
CA THR A 5 59.42 14.52 -4.98
C THR A 5 58.45 13.38 -5.23
N GLU A 6 58.08 13.22 -6.50
CA GLU A 6 57.76 11.94 -7.12
C GLU A 6 59.02 11.06 -7.24
N ILE A 7 58.81 9.76 -7.47
CA ILE A 7 59.60 8.77 -8.26
C ILE A 7 59.41 7.39 -7.58
N GLN A 8 59.20 6.24 -8.23
CA GLN A 8 58.83 5.81 -9.59
C GLN A 8 58.42 4.32 -9.48
N TYR A 9 57.51 3.92 -10.37
CA TYR A 9 57.25 2.61 -10.99
C TYR A 9 58.22 1.42 -10.80
N THR A 10 57.65 0.22 -10.63
CA THR A 10 57.86 -0.90 -11.59
C THR A 10 56.67 -1.86 -11.65
N LYS A 11 56.32 -2.26 -12.88
CA LYS A 11 55.44 -3.38 -13.26
C LYS A 11 56.25 -4.68 -13.27
N GLU A 12 55.67 -5.77 -12.77
CA GLU A 12 55.93 -7.12 -13.29
C GLU A 12 54.59 -7.83 -13.49
N GLU A 13 54.32 -8.21 -14.74
CA GLU A 13 53.30 -9.19 -15.12
C GLU A 13 53.87 -10.59 -14.89
N ASN A 14 53.06 -11.50 -14.33
CA ASN A 14 53.11 -12.92 -14.69
C ASN A 14 51.76 -13.57 -14.41
N GLN A 15 51.17 -14.12 -15.46
CA GLN A 15 50.00 -14.99 -15.47
C GLN A 15 50.34 -16.34 -14.81
N ASN A 16 49.42 -16.93 -14.04
CA ASN A 16 48.99 -18.32 -14.27
C ASN A 16 47.75 -18.69 -13.43
N ASP A 17 46.82 -19.37 -14.08
CA ASP A 17 45.66 -20.04 -13.51
C ASP A 17 46.05 -21.09 -12.47
N GLN A 18 45.28 -21.22 -11.37
CA GLN A 18 44.72 -22.51 -10.92
C GLN A 18 43.86 -22.38 -9.65
N GLU A 19 42.84 -23.24 -9.63
CA GLU A 19 41.73 -23.44 -8.69
C GLU A 19 42.11 -23.63 -7.22
N ILE A 20 41.27 -23.15 -6.30
CA ILE A 20 41.20 -23.67 -4.92
C ILE A 20 39.71 -23.85 -4.52
N PRO A 21 39.26 -25.07 -4.17
CA PRO A 21 37.88 -25.37 -3.80
C PRO A 21 37.57 -25.17 -2.30
N LEU A 22 36.27 -25.17 -1.98
CA LEU A 22 35.67 -24.97 -0.65
C LEU A 22 36.31 -25.80 0.48
N SER A 23 36.43 -25.20 1.67
CA SER A 23 36.18 -25.94 2.91
C SER A 23 35.35 -25.11 3.90
N SER A 24 34.21 -25.71 4.25
CA SER A 24 33.30 -25.29 5.31
C SER A 24 33.95 -25.55 6.67
N SER A 25 33.96 -24.57 7.58
CA SER A 25 34.22 -24.83 9.00
C SER A 25 33.28 -23.99 9.86
N GLN A 26 32.56 -24.73 10.71
CA GLN A 26 31.44 -24.35 11.54
C GLN A 26 31.83 -23.34 12.62
N SER A 27 30.97 -22.35 12.89
CA SER A 27 31.01 -21.63 14.16
C SER A 27 30.12 -22.34 15.18
N VAL A 28 30.73 -22.78 16.28
CA VAL A 28 30.06 -23.38 17.44
C VAL A 28 29.45 -22.25 18.27
N LYS A 29 28.14 -22.34 18.53
CA LYS A 29 27.40 -21.55 19.52
C LYS A 29 27.62 -22.15 20.92
N GLU A 30 27.84 -21.28 21.90
CA GLU A 30 27.56 -21.59 23.31
C GLU A 30 26.18 -21.06 23.69
N LYS A 31 25.40 -21.92 24.36
CA LYS A 31 23.97 -21.76 24.64
C LYS A 31 23.74 -21.08 25.99
N THR A 32 22.80 -20.15 26.03
CA THR A 32 21.97 -19.91 27.22
C THR A 32 20.50 -20.07 26.81
N GLU A 33 19.77 -20.77 27.67
CA GLU A 33 18.51 -21.45 27.40
C GLU A 33 17.34 -20.49 27.15
N GLY A 34 16.47 -20.90 26.22
CA GLY A 34 15.31 -20.16 25.73
C GLY A 34 14.97 -20.65 24.32
N ASP A 35 14.56 -21.91 24.23
CA ASP A 35 14.37 -22.67 23.00
C ASP A 35 13.48 -21.99 21.95
N LEU A 36 14.06 -21.80 20.75
CA LEU A 36 13.38 -21.99 19.47
C LEU A 36 14.45 -22.26 18.42
N VAL A 37 14.92 -23.50 18.38
CA VAL A 37 15.70 -24.02 17.25
C VAL A 37 14.71 -24.53 16.21
N ILE A 38 14.47 -23.74 15.17
CA ILE A 38 13.99 -24.25 13.89
C ILE A 38 15.18 -24.24 12.94
N PHE A 39 15.92 -25.35 12.91
CA PHE A 39 16.73 -25.71 11.76
C PHE A 39 15.88 -26.61 10.87
N ASN A 40 15.06 -25.99 10.02
CA ASN A 40 14.59 -26.67 8.82
C ASN A 40 15.32 -26.05 7.63
N ASN A 41 16.26 -26.83 7.10
CA ASN A 41 16.56 -26.84 5.67
C ASN A 41 15.32 -27.37 4.95
N ASP A 42 14.24 -26.59 4.96
CA ASP A 42 13.22 -26.71 3.94
C ASP A 42 13.61 -25.68 2.90
N SER A 43 13.74 -26.13 1.66
CA SER A 43 13.56 -25.26 0.50
C SER A 43 12.31 -24.44 0.75
N THR A 44 12.48 -23.22 1.24
CA THR A 44 11.36 -22.30 1.43
C THR A 44 10.85 -22.09 0.03
N LEU A 45 9.79 -22.82 -0.31
CA LEU A 45 8.74 -22.33 -1.20
C LEU A 45 8.57 -20.89 -0.75
N LYS A 46 9.15 -19.96 -1.53
CA LYS A 46 8.76 -18.56 -1.46
C LYS A 46 7.27 -18.64 -1.73
N LYS A 47 6.46 -18.68 -0.67
CA LYS A 47 5.04 -18.38 -0.76
C LYS A 47 5.05 -17.05 -1.48
N SER A 48 4.58 -17.02 -2.72
CA SER A 48 4.39 -15.79 -3.43
C SER A 48 3.54 -14.94 -2.50
N SER A 49 4.16 -13.96 -1.85
CA SER A 49 3.41 -12.98 -1.10
C SER A 49 2.58 -12.29 -2.15
N THR A 50 1.31 -12.63 -2.22
CA THR A 50 0.40 -12.01 -3.17
C THR A 50 0.42 -10.53 -2.81
N ASN A 51 0.83 -9.67 -3.74
CA ASN A 51 0.99 -8.24 -3.49
C ASN A 51 -0.42 -7.65 -3.30
N ILE A 52 -0.92 -7.67 -2.06
CA ILE A 52 -2.27 -7.23 -1.71
C ILE A 52 -2.53 -5.80 -2.20
N ARG A 53 -1.49 -4.96 -2.27
CA ARG A 53 -1.60 -3.65 -2.90
C ARG A 53 -2.04 -3.74 -4.36
N SER A 54 -1.38 -4.53 -5.21
CA SER A 54 -1.77 -4.58 -6.62
C SER A 54 -3.21 -5.05 -6.77
N ILE A 55 -3.62 -6.06 -5.98
CA ILE A 55 -5.01 -6.53 -5.97
C ILE A 55 -5.97 -5.40 -5.59
N LEU A 56 -5.74 -4.70 -4.49
CA LEU A 56 -6.62 -3.62 -4.02
C LEU A 56 -6.63 -2.43 -4.97
N SER A 57 -5.48 -2.05 -5.51
CA SER A 57 -5.35 -1.00 -6.52
C SER A 57 -6.13 -1.36 -7.78
N ASP A 58 -6.01 -2.59 -8.27
CA ASP A 58 -6.70 -3.03 -9.48
C ASP A 58 -8.23 -3.11 -9.26
N LEU A 59 -8.68 -3.60 -8.09
CA LEU A 59 -10.10 -3.60 -7.72
C LEU A 59 -10.67 -2.18 -7.66
N ILE A 60 -9.97 -1.25 -6.99
CA ILE A 60 -10.42 0.13 -6.85
C ILE A 60 -10.39 0.87 -8.19
N SER A 61 -9.36 0.66 -9.01
CA SER A 61 -9.30 1.25 -10.36
C SER A 61 -10.39 0.69 -11.27
N THR A 62 -10.68 -0.61 -11.21
CA THR A 62 -11.76 -1.23 -11.99
C THR A 62 -13.12 -0.70 -11.54
N LEU A 63 -13.31 -0.51 -10.23
CA LEU A 63 -14.52 0.09 -9.67
C LEU A 63 -14.70 1.53 -10.17
N GLU A 64 -13.66 2.35 -10.11
CA GLU A 64 -13.66 3.74 -10.60
C GLU A 64 -13.99 3.81 -12.10
N GLU A 65 -13.37 2.95 -12.91
CA GLU A 65 -13.66 2.87 -14.35
C GLU A 65 -15.13 2.54 -14.62
N LYS A 66 -15.67 1.51 -13.96
CA LYS A 66 -17.07 1.09 -14.13
C LYS A 66 -18.05 2.16 -13.68
N ILE A 67 -17.80 2.81 -12.55
CA ILE A 67 -18.62 3.93 -12.08
C ILE A 67 -18.58 5.09 -13.08
N ASN A 68 -17.41 5.42 -13.64
CA ASN A 68 -17.30 6.48 -14.63
C ASN A 68 -18.08 6.17 -15.91
N ILE A 69 -18.05 4.92 -16.38
CA ILE A 69 -18.86 4.47 -17.52
C ILE A 69 -20.35 4.63 -17.19
N ALA A 70 -20.80 4.12 -16.04
CA ALA A 70 -22.20 4.21 -15.62
C ALA A 70 -22.67 5.68 -15.50
N LYS A 71 -21.81 6.58 -15.03
CA LYS A 71 -22.10 8.02 -14.97
C LYS A 71 -22.29 8.62 -16.36
N VAL A 72 -21.44 8.27 -17.32
CA VAL A 72 -21.57 8.74 -18.70
C VAL A 72 -22.91 8.30 -19.30
N ASP A 73 -23.33 7.07 -19.04
CA ASP A 73 -24.60 6.55 -19.54
C ASP A 73 -25.81 7.20 -18.85
N ALA A 74 -25.75 7.39 -17.53
CA ALA A 74 -26.78 8.11 -16.78
C ALA A 74 -26.96 9.56 -17.27
N ILE A 75 -25.87 10.26 -17.62
CA ILE A 75 -25.93 11.61 -18.21
C ILE A 75 -26.65 11.60 -19.56
N LYS A 76 -26.36 10.62 -20.43
CA LYS A 76 -27.04 10.50 -21.74
C LYS A 76 -28.54 10.26 -21.57
N GLU A 77 -28.93 9.52 -20.54
CA GLU A 77 -30.32 9.19 -20.22
C GLU A 77 -31.01 10.27 -19.36
N SER A 78 -30.31 11.33 -18.97
CA SER A 78 -30.81 12.36 -18.04
C SER A 78 -31.34 11.76 -16.72
N ARG A 79 -30.70 10.69 -16.24
CA ARG A 79 -31.06 9.97 -15.02
C ARG A 79 -30.11 10.34 -13.89
N GLU A 80 -30.64 10.46 -12.67
CA GLU A 80 -29.82 10.51 -11.46
C GLU A 80 -29.24 9.13 -11.17
N LEU A 81 -27.95 9.05 -10.87
CA LEU A 81 -27.27 7.80 -10.54
C LEU A 81 -26.86 7.80 -9.08
N ARG A 82 -27.27 6.76 -8.36
CA ARG A 82 -26.92 6.54 -6.95
C ARG A 82 -26.17 5.22 -6.78
N LEU A 83 -25.20 5.22 -5.87
CA LEU A 83 -24.32 4.08 -5.63
C LEU A 83 -25.12 2.85 -5.19
N ASN A 84 -26.08 3.01 -4.28
CA ASN A 84 -26.91 1.90 -3.81
C ASN A 84 -27.71 1.23 -4.94
N GLU A 85 -28.25 2.01 -5.89
CA GLU A 85 -28.92 1.46 -7.07
C GLU A 85 -27.91 0.71 -7.95
N LEU A 86 -26.75 1.32 -8.19
CA LEU A 86 -25.72 0.76 -9.05
C LEU A 86 -25.17 -0.58 -8.51
N LEU A 87 -24.97 -0.67 -7.19
CA LEU A 87 -24.54 -1.89 -6.50
C LEU A 87 -25.55 -3.03 -6.64
N LEU A 88 -26.84 -2.73 -6.77
CA LEU A 88 -27.91 -3.71 -6.94
C LEU A 88 -28.17 -4.07 -8.40
N SER A 89 -27.96 -3.12 -9.32
CA SER A 89 -28.25 -3.31 -10.75
C SER A 89 -27.09 -3.86 -11.56
N ASP A 90 -25.85 -3.56 -11.19
CA ASP A 90 -24.65 -4.04 -11.87
C ASP A 90 -23.90 -5.04 -10.97
N SER A 91 -24.06 -6.32 -11.27
CA SER A 91 -23.43 -7.39 -10.49
C SER A 91 -21.90 -7.27 -10.47
N SER A 92 -21.28 -6.74 -11.53
CA SER A 92 -19.82 -6.59 -11.57
C SER A 92 -19.31 -5.52 -10.60
N ILE A 93 -20.09 -4.45 -10.39
CA ILE A 93 -19.77 -3.41 -9.40
C ILE A 93 -20.06 -3.96 -8.00
N GLY A 94 -21.19 -4.63 -7.81
CA GLY A 94 -21.55 -5.29 -6.54
C GLY A 94 -20.51 -6.32 -6.09
N ASP A 95 -20.00 -7.14 -7.00
CA ASP A 95 -18.97 -8.16 -6.71
C ASP A 95 -17.65 -7.53 -6.27
N ILE A 96 -17.23 -6.42 -6.90
CA ILE A 96 -16.03 -5.68 -6.50
C ILE A 96 -16.22 -5.07 -5.11
N TRP A 97 -17.36 -4.43 -4.87
CA TRP A 97 -17.70 -3.82 -3.57
C TRP A 97 -17.69 -4.86 -2.45
N LEU A 98 -18.33 -6.01 -2.69
CA LEU A 98 -18.34 -7.14 -1.77
C LEU A 98 -16.93 -7.71 -1.57
N GLY A 99 -16.15 -7.88 -2.64
CA GLY A 99 -14.75 -8.31 -2.56
C GLY A 99 -13.88 -7.40 -1.70
N LEU A 100 -14.02 -6.08 -1.87
CA LEU A 100 -13.35 -5.09 -1.02
C LEU A 100 -13.78 -5.21 0.45
N SER A 101 -15.07 -5.46 0.72
CA SER A 101 -15.57 -5.67 2.08
C SER A 101 -14.95 -6.88 2.77
N PHE A 102 -14.68 -7.97 2.04
CA PHE A 102 -14.01 -9.14 2.60
C PHE A 102 -12.52 -8.88 2.85
N LEU A 103 -11.83 -8.25 1.90
CA LEU A 103 -10.39 -7.96 1.99
C LEU A 103 -10.07 -6.96 3.11
N LEU A 104 -10.98 -6.03 3.39
CA LEU A 104 -10.83 -4.95 4.37
C LEU A 104 -11.83 -5.04 5.53
N HIS A 105 -12.32 -6.25 5.81
CA HIS A 105 -13.39 -6.52 6.79
C HIS A 105 -13.13 -5.91 8.18
N ASN A 106 -11.87 -5.80 8.59
CA ASN A 106 -11.47 -5.27 9.90
C ASN A 106 -11.71 -3.76 10.06
N ILE A 107 -11.88 -3.01 8.96
CA ILE A 107 -12.11 -1.57 8.97
C ILE A 107 -13.32 -1.15 8.14
N TRP A 108 -13.97 -2.09 7.46
CA TRP A 108 -15.04 -1.83 6.49
C TRP A 108 -16.20 -1.08 7.11
N ASP A 109 -16.81 -1.61 8.18
CA ASP A 109 -17.99 -1.01 8.81
C ASP A 109 -17.71 0.41 9.33
N SER A 110 -16.52 0.62 9.88
CA SER A 110 -16.08 1.94 10.32
C SER A 110 -15.90 2.91 9.15
N ALA A 111 -15.41 2.43 8.00
CA ALA A 111 -15.28 3.25 6.80
C ALA A 111 -16.64 3.60 6.21
N MET A 112 -17.59 2.64 6.17
CA MET A 112 -18.96 2.89 5.72
C MET A 112 -19.66 3.92 6.61
N ALA A 113 -19.56 3.79 7.93
CA ALA A 113 -20.12 4.76 8.86
C ALA A 113 -19.53 6.18 8.67
N LEU A 114 -18.25 6.29 8.31
CA LEU A 114 -17.63 7.58 7.97
C LEU A 114 -18.16 8.18 6.66
N MET A 115 -18.43 7.34 5.66
CA MET A 115 -19.04 7.77 4.40
C MET A 115 -20.48 8.25 4.61
N ASP A 116 -21.24 7.57 5.46
CA ASP A 116 -22.66 7.90 5.73
C ASP A 116 -22.85 9.13 6.63
N SER A 117 -21.85 9.48 7.45
CA SER A 117 -22.00 10.49 8.51
C SER A 117 -21.71 11.93 8.09
N ASN A 118 -21.38 12.19 6.82
CA ASN A 118 -21.02 13.52 6.29
C ASN A 118 -19.87 14.24 7.05
N VAL A 119 -19.12 13.52 7.88
CA VAL A 119 -18.01 14.09 8.66
C VAL A 119 -16.70 14.14 7.89
N LEU A 120 -16.60 13.39 6.79
CA LEU A 120 -15.43 13.23 5.95
C LEU A 120 -15.64 13.99 4.63
N TYR A 121 -14.75 14.92 4.32
CA TYR A 121 -14.90 15.76 3.14
C TYR A 121 -13.55 16.18 2.54
N PRO A 122 -13.48 16.33 1.20
CA PRO A 122 -12.28 16.79 0.52
C PRO A 122 -12.04 18.28 0.78
N LYS A 123 -10.77 18.69 0.78
CA LYS A 123 -10.33 20.08 0.95
C LYS A 123 -9.84 20.72 -0.33
N ASP A 124 -9.60 19.92 -1.36
CA ASP A 124 -9.10 20.35 -2.65
C ASP A 124 -9.86 19.66 -3.79
N PRO A 125 -9.96 20.32 -4.98
CA PRO A 125 -10.60 19.72 -6.14
C PRO A 125 -9.91 18.45 -6.67
N SER A 126 -8.64 18.25 -6.31
CA SER A 126 -7.87 17.05 -6.63
C SER A 126 -8.21 15.84 -5.76
N TYR A 127 -9.01 16.01 -4.69
CA TYR A 127 -9.33 14.95 -3.73
C TYR A 127 -8.07 14.33 -3.11
N HIS A 128 -6.98 15.10 -3.01
CA HIS A 128 -5.76 14.64 -2.36
C HIS A 128 -5.84 14.89 -0.87
N LEU A 129 -6.35 16.04 -0.46
CA LEU A 129 -6.42 16.47 0.93
C LEU A 129 -7.83 16.31 1.47
N TRP A 130 -7.94 15.72 2.66
CA TRP A 130 -9.22 15.45 3.30
C TRP A 130 -9.18 15.81 4.77
N GLU A 131 -10.35 16.14 5.30
CA GLU A 131 -10.58 16.25 6.74
C GLU A 131 -11.76 15.40 7.17
N CYS A 132 -11.64 14.85 8.38
CA CYS A 132 -12.71 14.19 9.08
C CYS A 132 -12.92 14.87 10.44
N THR A 133 -14.13 15.37 10.69
CA THR A 133 -14.47 16.03 11.96
C THR A 133 -15.18 15.06 12.88
N LEU A 134 -14.53 14.65 13.97
CA LEU A 134 -15.11 13.71 14.93
C LEU A 134 -16.11 14.44 15.85
N GLU A 135 -17.03 13.69 16.47
CA GLU A 135 -18.02 14.22 17.43
C GLU A 135 -17.36 14.99 18.61
N SER A 136 -16.13 14.62 18.96
CA SER A 136 -15.31 15.31 19.98
C SER A 136 -14.80 16.68 19.54
N GLY A 137 -15.08 17.14 18.33
CA GLY A 137 -14.54 18.36 17.73
C GLY A 137 -13.09 18.20 17.23
N LYS A 138 -12.47 17.04 17.41
CA LYS A 138 -11.13 16.75 16.90
C LYS A 138 -11.17 16.55 15.38
N VAL A 139 -10.24 17.20 14.69
CA VAL A 139 -10.07 17.06 13.24
C VAL A 139 -8.96 16.05 12.93
N VAL A 140 -9.27 15.11 12.05
CA VAL A 140 -8.34 14.16 11.44
C VAL A 140 -8.02 14.67 10.04
N HIS A 141 -6.73 14.82 9.74
CA HIS A 141 -6.25 15.22 8.41
C HIS A 141 -5.72 14.01 7.66
N LEU A 142 -6.07 13.92 6.38
CA LEU A 142 -5.59 12.88 5.48
C LEU A 142 -5.03 13.47 4.20
N ASN A 143 -4.09 12.75 3.62
CA ASN A 143 -3.59 13.00 2.29
C ASN A 143 -3.54 11.67 1.52
N LEU A 144 -4.47 11.47 0.58
CA LEU A 144 -4.52 10.28 -0.26
C LEU A 144 -3.34 10.21 -1.23
N HIS A 145 -2.82 11.35 -1.67
CA HIS A 145 -1.70 11.39 -2.61
C HIS A 145 -0.42 10.81 -2.00
N ILE A 146 -0.01 11.25 -0.81
CA ILE A 146 1.15 10.66 -0.12
C ILE A 146 0.79 9.48 0.79
N TRP A 147 -0.48 9.07 0.77
CA TRP A 147 -1.06 8.00 1.59
C TRP A 147 -0.80 8.12 3.09
N HIS A 148 -1.34 9.18 3.69
CA HIS A 148 -1.13 9.51 5.09
C HIS A 148 -2.44 9.86 5.80
N CYS A 149 -2.55 9.47 7.08
CA CYS A 149 -3.61 9.90 7.97
C CYS A 149 -3.04 10.14 9.38
N ASN A 150 -3.39 11.25 10.03
CA ASN A 150 -2.91 11.55 11.38
C ASN A 150 -3.68 10.81 12.51
N CYS A 151 -4.57 9.87 12.19
CA CYS A 151 -5.32 9.14 13.20
C CYS A 151 -4.42 8.11 13.93
N PRO A 152 -4.70 7.82 15.22
CA PRO A 152 -3.90 6.86 15.99
C PRO A 152 -3.82 5.45 15.37
N GLN A 153 -4.91 4.99 14.73
CA GLN A 153 -4.94 3.68 14.07
C GLN A 153 -3.93 3.59 12.92
N PHE A 154 -3.84 4.64 12.09
CA PHE A 154 -2.87 4.67 10.99
C PHE A 154 -1.43 4.64 11.51
N ILE A 155 -1.12 5.48 12.51
CA ILE A 155 0.20 5.53 13.12
C ILE A 155 0.59 4.15 13.66
N TYR A 156 -0.30 3.51 14.42
CA TYR A 156 -0.06 2.16 14.93
C TYR A 156 0.17 1.14 13.80
N ASN A 157 -0.66 1.14 12.76
CA ASN A 157 -0.54 0.21 11.63
C ASN A 157 0.74 0.45 10.80
N ALA A 158 1.21 1.69 10.70
CA ALA A 158 2.45 2.04 10.00
C ALA A 158 3.70 1.49 10.68
N PHE A 159 3.70 1.38 12.02
CA PHE A 159 4.85 0.86 12.77
C PHE A 159 4.72 -0.62 13.17
N LYS A 160 3.52 -1.19 13.16
CA LYS A 160 3.31 -2.60 13.51
C LYS A 160 3.87 -3.58 12.46
N ASN A 161 3.79 -3.22 11.18
CA ASN A 161 4.17 -4.11 10.09
C ASN A 161 5.61 -3.84 9.63
N LEU A 162 6.54 -4.73 10.00
CA LEU A 162 7.93 -4.69 9.53
C LEU A 162 8.03 -4.71 7.99
N HIS A 163 7.07 -5.35 7.33
CA HIS A 163 6.97 -5.42 5.86
C HIS A 163 6.66 -4.07 5.20
N THR A 164 6.18 -3.08 5.94
CA THR A 164 5.93 -1.74 5.39
C THR A 164 7.23 -1.11 4.84
N PHE A 165 8.38 -1.48 5.39
CA PHE A 165 9.72 -1.04 4.96
C PHE A 165 10.45 -2.03 4.05
N SER A 166 9.78 -3.12 3.61
CA SER A 166 10.33 -4.08 2.66
C SER A 166 10.65 -3.43 1.31
N GLN A 167 11.80 -3.78 0.72
CA GLN A 167 12.48 -3.03 -0.34
C GLN A 167 11.83 -3.11 -1.74
N GLU A 168 10.85 -3.98 -1.98
CA GLU A 168 10.19 -4.06 -3.28
C GLU A 168 9.27 -2.84 -3.49
N LYS A 169 9.81 -1.82 -4.18
CA LYS A 169 9.07 -0.61 -4.49
C LYS A 169 7.89 -0.90 -5.40
N TYR A 170 6.73 -0.38 -5.05
CA TYR A 170 5.60 -0.32 -5.97
C TYR A 170 5.95 0.61 -7.15
N HIS A 171 5.66 0.17 -8.36
CA HIS A 171 6.15 0.81 -9.59
C HIS A 171 5.19 1.86 -10.17
N LYS A 172 3.91 1.88 -9.77
CA LYS A 172 3.00 2.94 -10.21
C LYS A 172 3.31 4.22 -9.43
N LYS A 173 3.23 5.35 -10.13
CA LYS A 173 3.51 6.68 -9.55
C LYS A 173 2.43 7.08 -8.54
N TRP A 174 1.17 6.77 -8.83
CA TRP A 174 0.03 7.11 -7.98
C TRP A 174 -1.17 6.23 -8.30
N ASP A 175 -1.91 5.81 -7.28
CA ASP A 175 -3.19 5.14 -7.35
C ASP A 175 -4.12 5.56 -6.19
N ARG A 176 -5.44 5.39 -6.37
CA ARG A 176 -6.45 5.69 -5.32
C ARG A 176 -6.19 4.92 -4.03
N TRP A 177 -5.61 3.72 -4.15
CA TRP A 177 -5.22 2.88 -3.02
C TRP A 177 -3.70 2.82 -2.85
N GLY A 178 -3.20 3.42 -1.78
CA GLY A 178 -1.76 3.45 -1.51
C GLY A 178 -1.03 4.69 -2.02
N GLY A 179 -1.65 5.52 -2.88
CA GLY A 179 -1.08 6.78 -3.33
C GLY A 179 0.33 6.63 -3.90
N GLU A 180 1.22 7.56 -3.57
CA GLU A 180 2.64 7.51 -3.88
C GLU A 180 3.45 6.69 -2.87
N CYS A 181 2.81 5.98 -1.94
CA CYS A 181 3.52 5.08 -1.02
C CYS A 181 4.38 4.12 -1.85
N VAL A 182 5.58 3.78 -1.39
CA VAL A 182 6.42 2.81 -2.09
C VAL A 182 6.19 1.38 -1.62
N SER A 183 5.47 1.20 -0.51
CA SER A 183 5.26 -0.10 0.13
C SER A 183 4.28 -0.98 -0.64
N GLN A 184 4.55 -2.30 -0.72
CA GLN A 184 3.57 -3.30 -1.18
C GLN A 184 2.43 -3.52 -0.17
N HIS A 185 2.60 -3.05 1.06
CA HIS A 185 1.62 -3.17 2.14
C HIS A 185 1.42 -1.80 2.80
N PRO A 186 0.81 -0.84 2.08
CA PRO A 186 0.62 0.49 2.62
C PRO A 186 -0.25 0.41 3.88
N PRO A 187 0.13 1.07 4.99
CA PRO A 187 -0.68 1.07 6.19
C PRO A 187 -2.01 1.76 5.91
N TYR A 188 -3.09 1.24 6.46
CA TYR A 188 -4.43 1.76 6.20
C TYR A 188 -5.23 1.89 7.50
N CYS A 189 -6.28 2.71 7.44
CA CYS A 189 -7.23 2.95 8.52
C CYS A 189 -8.62 3.17 7.91
N ALA A 190 -9.67 3.18 8.74
CA ALA A 190 -11.04 3.39 8.27
C ALA A 190 -11.19 4.70 7.48
N HIS A 191 -10.52 5.77 7.90
CA HIS A 191 -10.58 7.07 7.24
C HIS A 191 -9.95 7.07 5.83
N LEU A 192 -8.80 6.40 5.64
CA LEU A 192 -8.17 6.29 4.31
C LEU A 192 -9.01 5.44 3.37
N LEU A 193 -9.60 4.35 3.87
CA LEU A 193 -10.52 3.54 3.10
C LEU A 193 -11.76 4.34 2.70
N ALA A 194 -12.40 5.01 3.64
CA ALA A 194 -13.57 5.84 3.39
C ALA A 194 -13.27 6.94 2.37
N ALA A 195 -12.16 7.67 2.52
CA ALA A 195 -11.76 8.72 1.59
C ALA A 195 -11.44 8.16 0.19
N SER A 196 -10.77 7.00 0.12
CA SER A 196 -10.50 6.32 -1.15
C SER A 196 -11.78 5.91 -1.86
N LEU A 197 -12.72 5.25 -1.16
CA LEU A 197 -13.99 4.83 -1.74
C LEU A 197 -14.86 6.03 -2.11
N TYR A 198 -14.86 7.08 -1.28
CA TYR A 198 -15.58 8.31 -1.56
C TYR A 198 -15.07 8.96 -2.85
N ALA A 199 -13.73 9.06 -3.00
CA ALA A 199 -13.10 9.58 -4.21
C ALA A 199 -13.44 8.72 -5.45
N THR A 200 -13.45 7.40 -5.31
CA THR A 200 -13.82 6.47 -6.37
C THR A 200 -15.29 6.59 -6.78
N CYS A 201 -16.19 6.81 -5.81
CA CYS A 201 -17.63 6.93 -6.03
C CYS A 201 -18.09 8.38 -6.21
N GLN A 202 -17.18 9.30 -6.52
CA GLN A 202 -17.45 10.73 -6.52
C GLN A 202 -18.68 11.07 -7.39
N GLY A 203 -19.63 11.79 -6.79
CA GLY A 203 -20.81 12.31 -7.50
C GLY A 203 -21.94 11.30 -7.71
N ILE A 204 -21.87 10.13 -7.06
CA ILE A 204 -22.96 9.15 -7.03
C ILE A 204 -23.24 8.61 -5.62
N LEU A 205 -22.63 9.20 -4.58
CA LEU A 205 -22.86 8.87 -3.18
C LEU A 205 -24.14 9.52 -2.67
#